data_AF-A0A430S6I8-F1
#
_entry.id   AF-A0A430S6I8-F1
#
_cell.length_a   1.000
_cell.length_b   1.000
_cell.length_c   1.000
_cell.angle_alpha   90.00
_cell.angle_beta   90.00
_cell.angle_gamma   90.00
#
_symmetry.space_group_name_H-M   'P 1'
#
loop_
_entity.id
_entity.type
_entity.pdbx_description
1 polymer ?
#
loop_
_entity_poly.entity_id
_entity_poly.type
_entity_poly.pdbx_seq_one_letter_code
_entity_poly.pdbx_strand_id
1 'polypeptide(L)'
;MPRFLALVVLWLLALAQVGPNPPQRSHLEGAILWHTVAPGETLFSLARRYGTTVEELARLNGLKDPSRIRAGQVLRVRPGVEVALPRGSLVYFPPIQGRAFALWVEGYTQGYAEFLGVRYPLVPGEKGLWALLAVGALVEPKGYPLRLVLEGEESLLILEVAPGDYRRETLALTPSLEELLKDPGLKVEREKVVGACPREGPLTFSRFLKPLEGGRITSAFGTRRRYGTLFTSYHEGLDFAAPLGTPVRAVAGGV
;
A
#
# COMPACT_ATOMS: atom_id res chain seq x y z
N MET A 1 -20.62 -40.21 -61.84
CA MET A 1 -19.75 -39.42 -60.94
C MET A 1 -20.59 -38.89 -59.78
N PRO A 2 -20.46 -39.42 -58.56
CA PRO A 2 -21.04 -38.80 -57.35
C PRO A 2 -19.99 -38.56 -56.24
N ARG A 3 -20.03 -37.35 -55.62
CA ARG A 3 -20.36 -37.05 -54.20
C ARG A 3 -19.25 -37.41 -53.18
N PHE A 4 -18.57 -36.44 -52.55
CA PHE A 4 -18.92 -35.48 -51.48
C PHE A 4 -18.35 -35.92 -50.11
N LEU A 5 -17.56 -35.00 -49.53
CA LEU A 5 -17.19 -34.77 -48.12
C LEU A 5 -16.56 -35.89 -47.26
N ALA A 6 -15.31 -35.66 -46.88
CA ALA A 6 -14.54 -36.41 -45.88
C ALA A 6 -14.87 -35.94 -44.45
N LEU A 7 -15.10 -36.89 -43.55
CA LEU A 7 -15.27 -36.73 -42.11
C LEU A 7 -13.97 -37.12 -41.38
N VAL A 8 -13.45 -36.13 -40.66
CA VAL A 8 -12.64 -36.14 -39.42
C VAL A 8 -12.31 -37.50 -38.80
N VAL A 9 -11.02 -37.78 -38.59
CA VAL A 9 -10.50 -38.40 -37.35
C VAL A 9 -9.13 -37.78 -37.00
N LEU A 10 -9.13 -36.98 -35.92
CA LEU A 10 -7.99 -36.51 -35.13
C LEU A 10 -7.08 -37.68 -34.75
N TRP A 11 -5.77 -37.54 -34.84
CA TRP A 11 -4.81 -38.07 -33.87
C TRP A 11 -3.48 -37.33 -34.07
N LEU A 12 -3.13 -36.41 -33.18
CA LEU A 12 -1.73 -36.02 -32.91
C LEU A 12 -1.63 -35.08 -31.70
N LEU A 13 -0.64 -35.42 -30.87
CA LEU A 13 0.05 -34.60 -29.86
C LEU A 13 -0.56 -34.57 -28.45
N ALA A 14 -0.21 -35.63 -27.72
CA ALA A 14 0.24 -35.50 -26.35
C ALA A 14 1.42 -34.50 -26.29
N LEU A 15 1.17 -33.31 -25.77
CA LEU A 15 2.19 -32.35 -25.34
C LEU A 15 1.86 -31.95 -23.91
N ALA A 16 2.87 -32.07 -23.06
CA ALA A 16 2.82 -31.95 -21.63
C ALA A 16 2.10 -30.66 -21.18
N GLN A 17 1.02 -30.84 -20.43
CA GLN A 17 0.38 -29.81 -19.62
C GLN A 17 1.26 -29.52 -18.39
N VAL A 18 2.43 -28.91 -18.60
CA VAL A 18 3.15 -28.16 -17.57
C VAL A 18 2.95 -26.68 -17.88
N GLY A 19 1.70 -26.22 -17.74
CA GLY A 19 1.46 -24.80 -17.51
C GLY A 19 1.99 -24.43 -16.12
N PRO A 20 2.42 -23.18 -15.87
CA PRO A 20 2.73 -22.77 -14.51
C PRO A 20 1.47 -23.00 -13.68
N ASN A 21 1.56 -23.95 -12.73
CA ASN A 21 0.52 -24.13 -11.73
C ASN A 21 0.37 -22.74 -11.09
N PRO A 22 -0.77 -22.04 -11.24
CA PRO A 22 -0.96 -20.79 -10.52
C PRO A 22 -0.74 -21.13 -9.04
N PRO A 23 0.05 -20.34 -8.29
CA PRO A 23 0.30 -20.63 -6.89
C PRO A 23 -1.05 -20.91 -6.23
N GLN A 24 -1.18 -22.14 -5.70
CA GLN A 24 -2.39 -22.60 -5.04
C GLN A 24 -2.83 -21.50 -4.09
N ARG A 25 -4.10 -21.06 -4.19
CA ARG A 25 -4.71 -20.09 -3.30
C ARG A 25 -4.60 -20.62 -1.86
N SER A 26 -3.51 -20.31 -1.16
CA SER A 26 -3.50 -20.32 0.30
C SER A 26 -4.35 -19.13 0.72
N HIS A 27 -5.66 -19.35 0.70
CA HIS A 27 -6.68 -18.45 1.18
C HIS A 27 -6.59 -18.38 2.72
N LEU A 28 -5.43 -18.03 3.25
CA LEU A 28 -5.35 -17.40 4.56
C LEU A 28 -5.65 -15.92 4.30
N GLU A 29 -6.93 -15.61 4.05
CA GLU A 29 -7.43 -14.35 4.58
C GLU A 29 -7.00 -14.36 6.04
N GLY A 30 -6.01 -13.54 6.41
CA GLY A 30 -5.37 -13.60 7.72
C GLY A 30 -6.45 -13.75 8.79
N ALA A 31 -6.55 -14.94 9.37
CA ALA A 31 -7.61 -15.23 10.32
C ALA A 31 -7.52 -14.19 11.44
N ILE A 32 -8.66 -13.70 11.89
CA ILE A 32 -8.64 -12.76 13.01
C ILE A 32 -8.16 -13.53 14.24
N LEU A 33 -6.96 -13.19 14.70
CA LEU A 33 -6.37 -13.70 15.93
C LEU A 33 -6.68 -12.75 17.07
N TRP A 34 -6.59 -13.26 18.29
CA TRP A 34 -6.70 -12.48 19.51
C TRP A 34 -5.32 -12.36 20.17
N HIS A 35 -4.88 -11.14 20.42
CA HIS A 35 -3.62 -10.83 21.08
C HIS A 35 -3.87 -10.12 22.40
N THR A 36 -3.33 -10.66 23.49
CA THR A 36 -3.35 -10.00 24.80
C THR A 36 -2.13 -9.10 24.93
N VAL A 37 -2.36 -7.79 25.05
CA VAL A 37 -1.30 -6.77 25.13
C VAL A 37 -0.42 -7.02 26.36
N ALA A 38 0.87 -7.21 26.14
CA ALA A 38 1.87 -7.36 27.19
C ALA A 38 2.35 -5.99 27.71
N PRO A 39 2.92 -5.91 28.94
CA PRO A 39 3.54 -4.70 29.44
C PRO A 39 4.60 -4.15 28.46
N GLY A 40 4.48 -2.86 28.11
CA GLY A 40 5.40 -2.18 27.19
C GLY A 40 5.04 -2.31 25.70
N GLU A 41 4.07 -3.14 25.32
CA GLU A 41 3.58 -3.16 23.94
C GLU A 41 2.75 -1.90 23.62
N THR A 42 2.92 -1.40 22.40
CA THR A 42 2.17 -0.29 21.83
C THR A 42 1.44 -0.75 20.57
N LEU A 43 0.42 -0.02 20.10
CA LEU A 43 -0.17 -0.36 18.80
C LEU A 43 0.87 -0.33 17.67
N PHE A 44 1.89 0.52 17.79
CA PHE A 44 3.00 0.55 16.83
C PHE A 44 3.81 -0.75 16.86
N SER A 45 4.22 -1.22 18.03
CA SER A 45 4.98 -2.47 18.15
C SER A 45 4.15 -3.68 17.73
N LEU A 46 2.84 -3.68 18.01
CA LEU A 46 1.91 -4.72 17.58
C LEU A 46 1.66 -4.67 16.09
N ALA A 47 1.48 -3.48 15.52
CA ALA A 47 1.35 -3.29 14.08
C ALA A 47 2.59 -3.85 13.37
N ARG A 48 3.80 -3.52 13.84
CA ARG A 48 5.04 -4.12 13.33
C ARG A 48 5.10 -5.63 13.53
N ARG A 49 4.74 -6.15 14.72
CA ARG A 49 4.75 -7.60 15.04
C ARG A 49 3.85 -8.41 14.11
N TYR A 50 2.64 -7.91 13.89
CA TYR A 50 1.63 -8.53 13.04
C TYR A 50 1.67 -7.99 11.61
N GLY A 51 2.70 -7.21 11.27
CA GLY A 51 2.94 -6.47 10.02
C GLY A 51 1.82 -5.51 9.54
N THR A 52 0.79 -5.23 10.33
CA THR A 52 -0.29 -4.30 9.97
C THR A 52 0.09 -2.83 10.21
N THR A 53 -0.86 -1.89 10.08
CA THR A 53 -0.66 -0.47 10.46
C THR A 53 -1.38 -0.14 11.77
N VAL A 54 -0.95 0.93 12.43
CA VAL A 54 -1.59 1.41 13.67
C VAL A 54 -3.05 1.78 13.42
N GLU A 55 -3.35 2.41 12.29
CA GLU A 55 -4.69 2.82 11.88
C GLU A 55 -5.58 1.61 11.64
N GLU A 56 -5.08 0.59 10.94
CA GLU A 56 -5.85 -0.62 10.66
C GLU A 56 -6.10 -1.42 11.94
N LEU A 57 -5.08 -1.54 12.79
CA LEU A 57 -5.22 -2.21 14.08
C LEU A 57 -6.17 -1.47 15.02
N ALA A 58 -6.12 -0.13 15.04
CA ALA A 58 -7.06 0.70 15.78
C ALA A 58 -8.49 0.55 15.24
N ARG A 59 -8.67 0.58 13.92
CA ARG A 59 -9.96 0.40 13.24
C ARG A 59 -10.56 -0.98 13.53
N LEU A 60 -9.77 -2.03 13.42
CA LEU A 60 -10.17 -3.42 13.68
C LEU A 60 -10.68 -3.62 15.12
N ASN A 61 -10.21 -2.79 16.05
CA ASN A 61 -10.55 -2.82 17.47
C ASN A 61 -11.44 -1.66 17.94
N GLY A 62 -11.94 -0.81 17.03
CA GLY A 62 -12.78 0.34 17.37
C GLY A 62 -12.10 1.37 18.28
N LEU A 63 -10.77 1.46 18.25
CA LEU A 63 -9.98 2.36 19.11
C LEU A 63 -10.01 3.79 18.56
N LYS A 64 -10.52 4.74 19.35
CA LYS A 64 -10.56 6.17 19.00
C LYS A 64 -9.20 6.86 19.17
N ASP A 65 -8.40 6.40 20.11
CA ASP A 65 -7.05 6.92 20.38
C ASP A 65 -6.05 5.76 20.36
N PRO A 66 -5.22 5.67 19.30
CA PRO A 66 -4.23 4.61 19.15
C PRO A 66 -3.17 4.55 20.27
N SER A 67 -3.02 5.62 21.05
CA SER A 67 -2.03 5.68 22.14
C SER A 67 -2.51 5.06 23.46
N ARG A 68 -3.78 4.63 23.55
CA ARG A 68 -4.44 4.28 24.83
C ARG A 68 -4.61 2.79 25.11
N ILE A 69 -3.89 1.90 24.40
CA ILE A 69 -3.95 0.48 24.74
C ILE A 69 -3.28 0.21 26.09
N ARG A 70 -3.77 -0.80 26.82
CA ARG A 70 -3.25 -1.16 28.16
C ARG A 70 -2.81 -2.61 28.19
N ALA A 71 -1.81 -2.90 29.02
CA ALA A 71 -1.44 -4.29 29.31
C ALA A 71 -2.67 -5.08 29.82
N GLY A 72 -2.83 -6.32 29.36
CA GLY A 72 -3.99 -7.18 29.61
C GLY A 72 -5.18 -6.94 28.68
N GLN A 73 -5.19 -5.89 27.87
CA GLN A 73 -6.24 -5.67 26.87
C GLN A 73 -6.14 -6.73 25.77
N VAL A 74 -7.28 -7.29 25.35
CA VAL A 74 -7.32 -8.22 24.22
C VAL A 74 -7.67 -7.46 22.95
N LEU A 75 -6.81 -7.58 21.94
CA LEU A 75 -6.98 -6.96 20.63
C LEU A 75 -7.17 -8.03 19.55
N ARG A 76 -8.07 -7.77 18.63
CA ARG A 76 -8.18 -8.47 17.34
C ARG A 76 -7.00 -8.04 16.47
N VAL A 77 -6.26 -8.99 15.92
CA VAL A 77 -5.16 -8.75 14.98
C VAL A 77 -5.38 -9.59 13.73
N ARG A 78 -4.95 -9.06 12.58
CA ARG A 78 -4.94 -9.78 11.31
C ARG A 78 -3.49 -9.87 10.85
N PRO A 79 -2.85 -11.05 10.94
CA PRO A 79 -1.49 -11.22 10.44
C PRO A 79 -1.45 -11.08 8.91
N GLY A 80 -0.25 -10.81 8.39
CA GLY A 80 -0.01 -10.72 6.95
C GLY A 80 -0.25 -12.06 6.26
N VAL A 81 -0.42 -11.99 4.94
CA VAL A 81 -0.45 -13.17 4.08
C VAL A 81 0.98 -13.66 3.90
N GLU A 82 1.23 -14.92 4.29
CA GLU A 82 2.49 -15.59 4.07
C GLU A 82 2.41 -16.50 2.83
N VAL A 83 3.43 -16.40 1.97
CA VAL A 83 3.57 -17.18 0.76
C VAL A 83 4.96 -17.82 0.76
N ALA A 84 5.02 -19.12 0.52
CA ALA A 84 6.28 -19.83 0.37
C ALA A 84 6.99 -19.39 -0.93
N LEU A 85 8.28 -19.12 -0.82
CA LEU A 85 9.20 -18.87 -1.92
C LEU A 85 10.16 -20.07 -2.06
N PRO A 86 10.88 -20.22 -3.18
CA PRO A 86 11.79 -21.36 -3.38
C PRO A 86 12.81 -21.58 -2.26
N ARG A 87 13.35 -20.50 -1.68
CA ARG A 87 14.36 -20.56 -0.59
C ARG A 87 13.93 -19.86 0.71
N GLY A 88 12.66 -19.50 0.85
CA GLY A 88 12.19 -18.79 2.03
C GLY A 88 10.72 -18.43 1.97
N SER A 89 10.35 -17.26 2.47
CA SER A 89 8.95 -16.82 2.48
C SER A 89 8.82 -15.34 2.19
N LEU A 90 7.66 -14.99 1.65
CA LEU A 90 7.16 -13.63 1.49
C LEU A 90 6.02 -13.43 2.49
N VAL A 91 6.09 -12.39 3.30
CA VAL A 91 4.96 -11.93 4.11
C VAL A 91 4.55 -10.55 3.66
N TYR A 92 3.28 -10.35 3.32
CA TYR A 92 2.77 -9.04 2.91
C TYR A 92 1.36 -8.78 3.44
N PHE A 93 0.96 -7.51 3.42
CA PHE A 93 -0.40 -7.10 3.79
C PHE A 93 -1.19 -6.86 2.53
N PRO A 94 -2.44 -7.33 2.46
CA PRO A 94 -3.29 -7.07 1.31
C PRO A 94 -3.30 -5.57 0.98
N PRO A 95 -2.92 -5.18 -0.24
CA PRO A 95 -2.85 -3.79 -0.61
C PRO A 95 -4.25 -3.16 -0.56
N ILE A 96 -4.32 -1.92 -0.10
CA ILE A 96 -5.56 -1.13 -0.08
C ILE A 96 -5.30 0.10 -0.94
N GLN A 97 -6.26 0.43 -1.80
CA GLN A 97 -6.25 1.65 -2.60
C GLN A 97 -5.82 2.86 -1.74
N GLY A 98 -4.90 3.68 -2.27
CA GLY A 98 -4.31 4.87 -1.64
C GLY A 98 -3.67 4.64 -0.26
N ARG A 99 -3.11 3.46 -0.02
CA ARG A 99 -2.26 3.19 1.14
C ARG A 99 -0.92 2.63 0.70
N ALA A 100 0.08 2.80 1.53
CA ALA A 100 1.28 2.00 1.47
C ALA A 100 1.07 0.67 2.21
N PHE A 101 1.75 -0.38 1.77
CA PHE A 101 1.81 -1.66 2.44
C PHE A 101 3.24 -2.17 2.42
N ALA A 102 3.62 -2.87 3.49
CA ALA A 102 4.95 -3.45 3.59
C ALA A 102 4.92 -4.92 3.14
N LEU A 103 6.05 -5.36 2.62
CA LEU A 103 6.37 -6.76 2.43
C LEU A 103 7.71 -7.09 3.08
N TRP A 104 7.86 -8.34 3.50
CA TRP A 104 9.07 -8.91 4.09
C TRP A 104 9.42 -10.20 3.35
N VAL A 105 10.71 -10.41 3.14
CA VAL A 105 11.25 -11.57 2.45
C VAL A 105 12.33 -12.20 3.32
N GLU A 106 12.12 -13.46 3.69
CA GLU A 106 13.11 -14.28 4.39
C GLU A 106 13.80 -15.25 3.41
N GLY A 107 15.02 -15.66 3.72
CA GLY A 107 15.80 -16.62 2.90
C GLY A 107 16.62 -16.02 1.77
N TYR A 108 16.61 -14.68 1.62
CA TYR A 108 17.33 -13.96 0.57
C TYR A 108 18.09 -12.74 1.14
N THR A 109 19.15 -12.32 0.46
CA THR A 109 20.05 -11.22 0.90
C THR A 109 19.98 -9.97 0.05
N GLN A 110 19.42 -10.07 -1.16
CA GLN A 110 19.18 -8.93 -2.04
C GLN A 110 18.06 -9.19 -3.05
N GLY A 111 17.41 -8.13 -3.52
CA GLY A 111 16.39 -8.22 -4.55
C GLY A 111 15.57 -6.95 -4.68
N TYR A 112 14.53 -7.01 -5.52
CA TYR A 112 13.56 -5.94 -5.67
C TYR A 112 12.17 -6.50 -5.97
N ALA A 113 11.16 -5.69 -5.67
CA ALA A 113 9.79 -5.90 -6.08
C ALA A 113 9.42 -4.93 -7.21
N GLU A 114 8.61 -5.38 -8.16
CA GLU A 114 7.95 -4.54 -9.15
C GLU A 114 6.43 -4.67 -8.96
N PHE A 115 5.79 -3.54 -8.70
CA PHE A 115 4.36 -3.48 -8.46
C PHE A 115 3.79 -2.18 -9.02
N LEU A 116 2.66 -2.26 -9.73
CA LEU A 116 2.04 -1.09 -10.39
C LEU A 116 3.01 -0.28 -11.28
N GLY A 117 3.97 -0.98 -11.92
CA GLY A 117 4.98 -0.36 -12.79
C GLY A 117 6.10 0.38 -12.07
N VAL A 118 6.16 0.30 -10.74
CA VAL A 118 7.21 0.90 -9.92
C VAL A 118 8.12 -0.20 -9.37
N ARG A 119 9.43 0.04 -9.43
CA ARG A 119 10.45 -0.84 -8.85
C ARG A 119 10.81 -0.37 -7.45
N TYR A 120 10.76 -1.29 -6.50
CA TYR A 120 11.03 -1.09 -5.08
C TYR A 120 12.22 -1.97 -4.68
N PRO A 121 13.40 -1.39 -4.38
CA PRO A 121 14.52 -2.17 -3.86
C PRO A 121 14.13 -2.77 -2.50
N LEU A 122 14.48 -4.04 -2.27
CA LEU A 122 14.33 -4.65 -0.96
C LEU A 122 15.56 -4.33 -0.11
N VAL A 123 15.32 -3.94 1.13
CA VAL A 123 16.34 -3.43 2.03
C VAL A 123 16.50 -4.37 3.22
N PRO A 124 17.73 -4.59 3.73
CA PRO A 124 17.94 -5.42 4.91
C PRO A 124 17.21 -4.86 6.14
N GLY A 125 16.63 -5.77 6.93
CA GLY A 125 16.00 -5.51 8.22
C GLY A 125 16.26 -6.63 9.21
N GLU A 126 15.63 -6.57 10.39
CA GLU A 126 15.85 -7.54 11.48
C GLU A 126 15.49 -8.98 11.12
N LYS A 127 14.53 -9.18 10.19
CA LYS A 127 13.98 -10.49 9.80
C LYS A 127 14.12 -10.74 8.30
N GLY A 128 15.29 -10.43 7.73
CA GLY A 128 15.51 -10.51 6.29
C GLY A 128 15.23 -9.19 5.58
N LEU A 129 14.84 -9.26 4.31
CA LEU A 129 14.63 -8.08 3.48
C LEU A 129 13.21 -7.53 3.66
N TRP A 130 13.02 -6.24 3.42
CA TRP A 130 11.71 -5.63 3.42
C TRP A 130 11.60 -4.50 2.40
N ALA A 131 10.38 -4.13 2.03
CA ALA A 131 10.11 -2.92 1.26
C ALA A 131 8.73 -2.35 1.61
N LEU A 132 8.59 -1.04 1.40
CA LEU A 132 7.31 -0.32 1.50
C LEU A 132 6.82 0.03 0.10
N LEU A 133 5.74 -0.62 -0.33
CA LEU A 133 5.11 -0.43 -1.63
C LEU A 133 3.93 0.51 -1.49
N ALA A 134 3.60 1.27 -2.55
CA ALA A 134 2.51 2.24 -2.52
C ALA A 134 1.42 1.88 -3.53
N VAL A 135 0.17 1.98 -3.10
CA VAL A 135 -1.00 1.92 -3.98
C VAL A 135 -1.54 3.34 -4.11
N GLY A 136 -1.67 3.87 -5.32
CA GLY A 136 -2.25 5.19 -5.54
C GLY A 136 -3.72 5.26 -5.17
N ALA A 137 -4.20 6.42 -4.74
CA ALA A 137 -5.60 6.58 -4.33
C ALA A 137 -6.59 6.38 -5.47
N LEU A 138 -6.17 6.51 -6.72
CA LEU A 138 -7.00 6.30 -7.92
C LEU A 138 -6.82 4.91 -8.56
N VAL A 139 -5.94 4.06 -8.02
CA VAL A 139 -5.72 2.70 -8.55
C VAL A 139 -7.00 1.89 -8.39
N GLU A 140 -7.50 1.31 -9.48
CA GLU A 140 -8.74 0.53 -9.45
C GLU A 140 -8.61 -0.69 -8.51
N PRO A 141 -9.59 -0.99 -7.65
CA PRO A 141 -9.55 -2.20 -6.83
C PRO A 141 -9.69 -3.47 -7.68
N LYS A 142 -8.58 -4.22 -7.85
CA LYS A 142 -8.50 -5.52 -8.55
C LYS A 142 -7.14 -6.19 -8.31
N GLY A 143 -6.94 -7.36 -8.90
CA GLY A 143 -5.65 -8.05 -8.93
C GLY A 143 -4.60 -7.33 -9.79
N TYR A 144 -3.40 -7.14 -9.23
CA TYR A 144 -2.23 -6.62 -9.94
C TYR A 144 -1.03 -7.55 -9.78
N PRO A 145 -0.17 -7.67 -10.80
CA PRO A 145 1.04 -8.47 -10.70
C PRO A 145 2.04 -7.82 -9.74
N LEU A 146 2.51 -8.60 -8.78
CA LEU A 146 3.73 -8.38 -8.02
C LEU A 146 4.80 -9.30 -8.60
N ARG A 147 5.84 -8.71 -9.18
CA ARG A 147 7.02 -9.44 -9.63
C ARG A 147 8.14 -9.25 -8.61
N LEU A 148 8.62 -10.35 -8.05
CA LEU A 148 9.76 -10.39 -7.14
C LEU A 148 10.96 -10.95 -7.88
N VAL A 149 12.08 -10.23 -7.84
CA VAL A 149 13.37 -10.69 -8.36
C VAL A 149 14.35 -10.74 -7.20
N LEU A 150 14.71 -11.95 -6.79
CA LEU A 150 15.50 -12.25 -5.60
C LEU A 150 16.71 -13.08 -6.03
N GLU A 151 17.91 -12.49 -5.99
CA GLU A 151 19.16 -13.19 -6.34
C GLU A 151 19.13 -13.91 -7.72
N GLY A 152 18.40 -13.35 -8.70
CA GLY A 152 18.23 -13.93 -10.04
C GLY A 152 17.04 -14.89 -10.18
N GLU A 153 16.38 -15.26 -9.09
CA GLU A 153 15.11 -15.98 -9.11
C GLU A 153 13.94 -15.01 -9.29
N GLU A 154 12.99 -15.38 -10.13
CA GLU A 154 11.77 -14.61 -10.36
C GLU A 154 10.56 -15.34 -9.78
N SER A 155 9.74 -14.61 -9.02
CA SER A 155 8.44 -15.07 -8.53
C SER A 155 7.36 -14.06 -8.90
N LEU A 156 6.27 -14.54 -9.49
CA LEU A 156 5.13 -13.72 -9.90
C LEU A 156 3.90 -14.07 -9.06
N LEU A 157 3.35 -13.07 -8.38
CA LEU A 157 2.14 -13.18 -7.57
C LEU A 157 1.08 -12.21 -8.08
N ILE A 158 -0.19 -12.51 -7.83
CA ILE A 158 -1.28 -11.54 -8.01
C ILE A 158 -1.70 -11.03 -6.64
N LEU A 159 -1.57 -9.72 -6.43
CA LEU A 159 -2.06 -9.06 -5.22
C LEU A 159 -3.39 -8.39 -5.50
N GLU A 160 -4.43 -8.78 -4.75
CA GLU A 160 -5.75 -8.14 -4.80
C GLU A 160 -5.70 -6.81 -4.05
N VAL A 161 -5.85 -5.71 -4.78
CA VAL A 161 -6.01 -4.38 -4.21
C VAL A 161 -7.45 -4.20 -3.73
N ALA A 162 -7.63 -4.12 -2.42
CA ALA A 162 -8.92 -3.85 -1.80
C ALA A 162 -9.33 -2.37 -1.99
N PRO A 163 -10.64 -2.08 -2.04
CA PRO A 163 -11.13 -0.70 -2.10
C PRO A 163 -10.74 0.09 -0.85
N GLY A 164 -10.36 1.35 -1.05
CA GLY A 164 -10.14 2.30 0.03
C GLY A 164 -11.46 2.91 0.50
N ASP A 165 -11.51 3.32 1.77
CA ASP A 165 -12.66 4.02 2.34
C ASP A 165 -12.49 5.53 2.13
N TYR A 166 -13.02 6.04 1.02
CA TYR A 166 -12.91 7.44 0.64
C TYR A 166 -14.24 8.16 0.65
N ARG A 167 -14.29 9.25 1.41
CA ARG A 167 -15.37 10.23 1.34
C ARG A 167 -15.32 10.98 0.01
N ARG A 168 -16.45 11.53 -0.39
CA ARG A 168 -16.59 12.43 -1.55
C ARG A 168 -16.91 13.83 -1.05
N GLU A 169 -16.20 14.82 -1.56
CA GLU A 169 -16.42 16.23 -1.27
C GLU A 169 -16.54 17.03 -2.58
N THR A 170 -17.48 17.96 -2.60
CA THR A 170 -17.61 18.95 -3.69
C THR A 170 -17.16 20.29 -3.15
N LEU A 171 -16.15 20.88 -3.79
CA LEU A 171 -15.65 22.20 -3.42
C LEU A 171 -16.10 23.19 -4.50
N ALA A 172 -16.93 24.15 -4.10
CA ALA A 172 -17.32 25.24 -4.98
C ALA A 172 -16.13 26.20 -5.10
N LEU A 173 -15.62 26.38 -6.32
CA LEU A 173 -14.57 27.35 -6.62
C LEU A 173 -15.18 28.60 -7.24
N THR A 174 -14.56 29.75 -6.99
CA THR A 174 -14.82 30.95 -7.78
C THR A 174 -14.18 30.80 -9.16
N PRO A 175 -14.70 31.47 -10.21
CA PRO A 175 -14.12 31.40 -11.55
C PRO A 175 -12.63 31.79 -11.59
N SER A 176 -12.21 32.72 -10.75
CA SER A 176 -10.80 33.11 -10.60
C SER A 176 -9.90 31.97 -10.08
N LEU A 177 -10.40 31.14 -9.15
CA LEU A 177 -9.66 29.98 -8.64
C LEU A 177 -9.64 28.83 -9.65
N GLU A 178 -10.70 28.65 -10.44
CA GLU A 178 -10.71 27.65 -11.51
C GLU A 178 -9.70 27.99 -12.62
N GLU A 179 -9.50 29.28 -12.91
CA GLU A 179 -8.52 29.69 -13.93
C GLU A 179 -7.08 29.44 -13.49
N LEU A 180 -6.77 29.60 -12.19
CA LEU A 180 -5.46 29.25 -11.64
C LEU A 180 -5.12 27.77 -11.84
N LEU A 181 -6.10 26.86 -11.82
CA LEU A 181 -5.88 25.43 -12.04
C LEU A 181 -5.45 25.09 -13.48
N LYS A 182 -5.63 26.02 -14.43
CA LYS A 182 -5.25 25.85 -15.84
C LYS A 182 -3.86 26.41 -16.15
N ASP A 183 -3.20 27.02 -15.18
CA ASP A 183 -1.88 27.61 -15.37
C ASP A 183 -0.84 26.53 -15.76
N PRO A 184 -0.21 26.61 -16.95
CA PRO A 184 0.82 25.66 -17.36
C PRO A 184 2.05 25.66 -16.43
N GLY A 185 2.29 26.75 -15.70
CA GLY A 185 3.32 26.86 -14.67
C GLY A 185 3.15 25.85 -13.54
N LEU A 186 1.91 25.46 -13.19
CA LEU A 186 1.66 24.44 -12.16
C LEU A 186 2.23 23.08 -12.52
N LYS A 187 2.13 22.69 -13.80
CA LYS A 187 2.69 21.42 -14.27
C LYS A 187 4.21 21.44 -14.18
N VAL A 188 4.83 22.54 -14.61
CA VAL A 188 6.28 22.73 -14.57
C VAL A 188 6.80 22.72 -13.13
N GLU A 189 6.11 23.42 -12.21
CA GLU A 189 6.46 23.41 -10.79
C GLU A 189 6.32 22.02 -10.18
N ARG A 190 5.22 21.31 -10.48
CA ARG A 190 5.02 19.94 -10.01
C ARG A 190 6.11 18.99 -10.50
N GLU A 191 6.50 19.07 -11.77
CA GLU A 191 7.59 18.27 -12.33
C GLU A 191 8.93 18.58 -11.66
N LYS A 192 9.21 19.85 -11.32
CA LYS A 192 10.40 20.23 -10.55
C LYS A 192 10.38 19.63 -9.14
N VAL A 193 9.26 19.73 -8.42
CA VAL A 193 9.11 19.19 -7.07
C VAL A 193 9.26 17.66 -7.07
N VAL A 194 8.56 16.97 -7.98
CA VAL A 194 8.65 15.51 -8.11
C VAL A 194 10.07 15.08 -8.53
N GLY A 195 10.72 15.83 -9.42
CA GLY A 195 12.09 15.57 -9.84
C GLY A 195 13.14 15.81 -8.74
N ALA A 196 12.84 16.70 -7.78
CA ALA A 196 13.69 16.97 -6.62
C ALA A 196 13.50 15.94 -5.49
N CYS A 197 12.38 15.20 -5.46
CA CYS A 197 12.18 14.15 -4.48
C CYS A 197 13.24 13.04 -4.68
N PRO A 198 14.06 12.74 -3.65
CA PRO A 198 15.06 11.69 -3.77
C PRO A 198 14.36 10.34 -3.97
N ARG A 199 14.83 9.56 -4.94
CA ARG A 199 14.32 8.20 -5.21
C ARG A 199 14.73 7.19 -4.14
N GLU A 200 15.78 7.51 -3.40
CA GLU A 200 16.33 6.73 -2.30
C GLU A 200 16.56 7.69 -1.13
N GLY A 201 16.08 7.32 0.06
CA GLY A 201 16.21 8.13 1.26
C GLY A 201 16.64 7.27 2.45
N PRO A 202 17.09 7.88 3.56
CA PRO A 202 17.42 7.13 4.76
C PRO A 202 16.23 6.28 5.21
N LEU A 203 16.47 4.99 5.44
CA LEU A 203 15.45 4.01 5.84
C LEU A 203 15.24 3.96 7.36
N THR A 204 15.99 4.78 8.10
CA THR A 204 16.03 4.79 9.55
C THR A 204 15.22 5.95 10.10
N PHE A 205 13.91 5.72 10.27
CA PHE A 205 13.05 6.60 11.05
C PHE A 205 12.67 5.90 12.36
N SER A 206 13.02 6.50 13.49
CA SER A 206 12.66 5.96 14.81
C SER A 206 11.18 6.21 15.13
N ARG A 207 10.64 7.37 14.73
CA ARG A 207 9.25 7.77 14.92
C ARG A 207 8.90 8.98 14.04
N PHE A 208 7.67 9.01 13.54
CA PHE A 208 7.08 10.23 12.98
C PHE A 208 6.27 10.98 14.05
N LEU A 209 6.50 12.28 14.17
CA LEU A 209 5.75 13.20 15.02
C LEU A 209 4.60 13.83 14.23
N LYS A 210 3.56 14.30 14.94
CA LYS A 210 2.60 15.20 14.32
C LYS A 210 3.28 16.54 14.05
N PRO A 211 3.07 17.16 12.88
CA PRO A 211 3.72 18.42 12.54
C PRO A 211 3.21 19.61 13.36
N LEU A 212 2.07 19.49 14.02
CA LEU A 212 1.42 20.53 14.82
C LEU A 212 1.10 20.01 16.23
N GLU A 213 1.31 20.88 17.23
CA GLU A 213 0.82 20.66 18.60
C GLU A 213 -0.66 21.00 18.68
N GLY A 214 -1.50 19.99 18.87
CA GLY A 214 -2.94 20.16 18.70
C GLY A 214 -3.33 20.33 17.22
N GLY A 215 -4.62 20.39 16.95
CA GLY A 215 -5.16 20.45 15.58
C GLY A 215 -5.88 19.17 15.19
N ARG A 216 -7.16 19.35 14.81
CA ARG A 216 -8.01 18.28 14.29
C ARG A 216 -7.76 18.14 12.80
N ILE A 217 -7.72 16.90 12.32
CA ILE A 217 -7.77 16.61 10.88
C ILE A 217 -9.11 17.12 10.35
N THR A 218 -9.06 18.12 9.46
CA THR A 218 -10.27 18.69 8.83
C THR A 218 -10.61 17.97 7.54
N SER A 219 -9.60 17.58 6.76
CA SER A 219 -9.75 16.85 5.52
C SER A 219 -8.70 15.75 5.43
N ALA A 220 -9.17 14.52 5.25
CA ALA A 220 -8.34 13.32 5.21
C ALA A 220 -7.76 13.08 3.80
N PHE A 221 -6.64 12.37 3.74
CA PHE A 221 -6.05 11.88 2.50
C PHE A 221 -7.05 11.03 1.70
N GLY A 222 -6.97 11.12 0.37
CA GLY A 222 -7.72 10.28 -0.56
C GLY A 222 -9.19 10.67 -0.76
N THR A 223 -9.69 11.65 0.01
CA THR A 223 -11.01 12.26 -0.18
C THR A 223 -11.18 12.66 -1.65
N ARG A 224 -12.22 12.15 -2.32
CA ARG A 224 -12.48 12.45 -3.73
C ARG A 224 -12.95 13.89 -3.85
N ARG A 225 -12.21 14.69 -4.61
CA ARG A 225 -12.50 16.11 -4.76
C ARG A 225 -13.03 16.37 -6.16
N ARG A 226 -14.14 17.11 -6.21
CA ARG A 226 -14.66 17.74 -7.41
C ARG A 226 -14.37 19.24 -7.34
N TYR A 227 -13.66 19.75 -8.34
CA TYR A 227 -13.47 21.18 -8.57
C TYR A 227 -14.24 21.50 -9.87
N GLY A 228 -15.39 22.17 -9.76
CA GLY A 228 -16.22 22.48 -10.94
C GLY A 228 -16.89 21.26 -11.60
N THR A 229 -16.83 21.13 -12.93
CA THR A 229 -17.62 20.13 -13.69
C THR A 229 -16.99 18.74 -13.82
N LEU A 230 -15.68 18.58 -13.62
CA LEU A 230 -14.94 17.32 -13.85
C LEU A 230 -14.50 16.63 -12.55
N PHE A 231 -14.58 15.30 -12.51
CA PHE A 231 -14.09 14.45 -11.43
C PHE A 231 -12.74 13.83 -11.82
N THR A 232 -11.61 14.42 -11.42
CA THR A 232 -10.29 13.82 -11.73
C THR A 232 -9.27 13.89 -10.59
N SER A 233 -9.63 14.43 -9.42
CA SER A 233 -8.67 14.71 -8.34
C SER A 233 -9.07 14.11 -7.00
N TYR A 234 -8.09 13.96 -6.12
CA TYR A 234 -8.27 13.53 -4.74
C TYR A 234 -7.38 14.37 -3.82
N HIS A 235 -7.68 14.37 -2.54
CA HIS A 235 -6.82 15.03 -1.57
C HIS A 235 -5.52 14.27 -1.40
N GLU A 236 -4.41 14.80 -1.93
CA GLU A 236 -3.09 14.13 -1.92
C GLU A 236 -2.36 14.23 -0.56
N GLY A 237 -2.94 14.93 0.43
CA GLY A 237 -2.32 15.19 1.73
C GLY A 237 -3.28 15.08 2.91
N LEU A 238 -2.89 15.68 4.03
CA LEU A 238 -3.68 15.73 5.27
C LEU A 238 -3.78 17.18 5.74
N ASP A 239 -5.01 17.65 5.94
CA ASP A 239 -5.26 19.02 6.37
C ASP A 239 -5.50 19.05 7.88
N PHE A 240 -4.79 19.94 8.57
CA PHE A 240 -4.96 20.19 9.99
C PHE A 240 -5.55 21.59 10.21
N ALA A 241 -6.59 21.68 11.04
CA ALA A 241 -7.06 22.99 11.51
C ALA A 241 -6.01 23.61 12.44
N ALA A 242 -5.50 24.79 12.07
CA ALA A 242 -4.59 25.59 12.87
C ALA A 242 -4.79 27.09 12.60
N PRO A 243 -4.76 27.96 13.62
CA PRO A 243 -4.71 29.39 13.43
C PRO A 243 -3.46 29.83 12.65
N LEU A 244 -3.55 30.97 11.94
CA LEU A 244 -2.40 31.57 11.28
C LEU A 244 -1.29 31.86 12.30
N GLY A 245 -0.04 31.53 11.94
CA GLY A 245 1.12 31.68 12.83
C GLY A 245 1.41 30.47 13.72
N THR A 246 0.60 29.40 13.64
CA THR A 246 0.89 28.15 14.37
C THR A 246 2.22 27.54 13.89
N PRO A 247 3.18 27.26 14.80
CA PRO A 247 4.46 26.67 14.41
C PRO A 247 4.30 25.26 13.80
N VAL A 248 4.90 25.04 12.63
CA VAL A 248 5.01 23.72 12.00
C VAL A 248 6.37 23.11 12.33
N ARG A 249 6.39 21.87 12.82
CA ARG A 249 7.61 21.15 13.19
C ARG A 249 7.90 20.02 12.20
N ALA A 250 9.18 19.73 12.02
CA ALA A 250 9.62 18.56 11.26
C ALA A 250 9.06 17.28 11.90
N VAL A 251 8.51 16.39 11.07
CA VAL A 251 7.90 15.13 11.52
C VAL A 251 8.92 14.05 11.84
N ALA A 252 10.12 14.14 11.25
CA ALA A 252 11.25 13.27 11.50
C ALA A 252 12.55 14.00 11.11
N GLY A 253 13.71 13.46 11.50
CA GLY A 253 14.99 13.92 10.97
C GLY A 253 15.12 13.58 9.48
N GLY A 254 15.75 14.46 8.71
CA GLY A 254 15.93 14.33 7.27
C GLY A 254 16.59 15.57 6.67
N VAL A 255 16.80 15.54 5.35
CA VAL A 255 17.32 16.66 4.55
C VAL A 255 16.27 17.02 3.50
#